data_AF-A0A0P0DC12-F1
#
_entry.id   AF-A0A0P0DC12-F1
#
_cell.length_a   1.000
_cell.length_b   1.000
_cell.length_c   1.000
_cell.angle_alpha   90.00
_cell.angle_beta   90.00
_cell.angle_gamma   90.00
#
_symmetry.space_group_name_H-M   'P 1'
#
loop_
_entity.id
_entity.type
_entity.pdbx_description
1 polymer ?
#
loop_
_entity_poly.entity_id
_entity_poly.type
_entity_poly.pdbx_seq_one_letter_code
_entity_poly.pdbx_strand_id
1 'polypeptide(L)'
;MVDKKLILAVAGSGKTTNLIDKLNLTERFYLVTYTITNASLIRLRIIKKFGYLPNNIKVFTYFNFLYSFCIKPFLFYKYNLKGVFLENSPEPTNYFKNSNIRKYISKSGYAYHNRLGKLIEHENLIEDIKLRLEKFCDHFYYDEVQDLGGHDFNFIMELSKSNVNFLFVGDFYQQTYVTSFDRNVNGTLHKDYDKYLKRYEDFNISIDLETLSNSWRCSPTICNYISENLGILIGSHRTDPTEIILIEDKEKLSSIIKDNSIIKLVYNNANKRDFRAKNWGECKGEDDYIDTCIIMNATTFKLYKKDDLNNLANRTKNKLYVAFSRTRGNCYLVDEKLLK
;
A
#
# COMPACT_ATOMS: atom_id res chain seq x y z
N MET A 1 -23.25 -18.38 -2.66
CA MET A 1 -22.40 -18.31 -1.45
C MET A 1 -21.34 -17.27 -1.75
N VAL A 2 -21.11 -16.35 -0.81
CA VAL A 2 -20.18 -15.23 -1.03
C VAL A 2 -18.77 -15.67 -0.68
N ASP A 3 -17.81 -15.43 -1.57
CA ASP A 3 -16.39 -15.71 -1.32
C ASP A 3 -15.68 -14.46 -0.79
N LYS A 4 -14.90 -14.64 0.28
CA LYS A 4 -14.15 -13.57 0.94
C LYS A 4 -12.76 -14.08 1.24
N LYS A 5 -11.77 -13.39 0.67
CA LYS A 5 -10.37 -13.84 0.72
C LYS A 5 -9.40 -12.68 0.91
N LEU A 6 -8.38 -12.91 1.71
CA LEU A 6 -7.16 -12.12 1.79
C LEU A 6 -6.02 -12.92 1.14
N ILE A 7 -5.42 -12.38 0.08
CA ILE A 7 -4.17 -12.89 -0.47
C ILE A 7 -3.02 -12.04 0.06
N LEU A 8 -2.18 -12.63 0.90
CA LEU A 8 -0.90 -12.03 1.23
C LEU A 8 0.13 -12.40 0.18
N ALA A 9 0.72 -11.36 -0.38
CA ALA A 9 1.60 -11.42 -1.51
C ALA A 9 2.97 -10.89 -1.13
N VAL A 10 3.98 -11.30 -1.90
CA VAL A 10 5.34 -10.74 -1.79
C VAL A 10 5.56 -9.61 -2.80
N ALA A 11 6.69 -8.92 -2.67
CA ALA A 11 7.04 -7.82 -3.53
C ALA A 11 7.26 -8.28 -4.98
N GLY A 12 6.52 -7.71 -5.94
CA GLY A 12 6.68 -8.06 -7.36
C GLY A 12 6.05 -9.38 -7.78
N SER A 13 5.16 -9.95 -6.97
CA SER A 13 4.38 -11.16 -7.31
C SER A 13 3.27 -10.96 -8.34
N GLY A 14 2.98 -9.71 -8.72
CA GLY A 14 1.90 -9.43 -9.67
C GLY A 14 0.52 -9.26 -9.02
N LYS A 15 0.45 -8.80 -7.75
CA LYS A 15 -0.78 -8.41 -7.03
C LYS A 15 -1.89 -7.83 -7.94
N THR A 16 -1.60 -6.69 -8.55
CA THR A 16 -2.55 -5.98 -9.40
C THR A 16 -2.91 -6.76 -10.67
N THR A 17 -1.96 -7.53 -11.23
CA THR A 17 -2.22 -8.38 -12.40
C THR A 17 -3.19 -9.50 -12.03
N ASN A 18 -3.01 -10.15 -10.88
CA ASN A 18 -3.91 -11.18 -10.37
C ASN A 18 -5.36 -10.67 -10.21
N LEU A 19 -5.52 -9.45 -9.67
CA LEU A 19 -6.84 -8.80 -9.59
C LEU A 19 -7.46 -8.57 -10.97
N ILE A 20 -6.67 -8.05 -11.91
CA ILE A 20 -7.13 -7.72 -13.27
C ILE A 20 -7.48 -8.97 -14.07
N ASP A 21 -6.75 -10.06 -13.90
CA ASP A 21 -6.99 -11.32 -14.61
C ASP A 21 -8.35 -11.93 -14.27
N LYS A 22 -8.82 -11.73 -13.04
CA LYS A 22 -10.15 -12.16 -12.56
C LYS A 22 -11.32 -11.34 -13.11
N LEU A 23 -11.06 -10.14 -13.65
CA LEU A 23 -12.12 -9.27 -14.18
C LEU A 23 -12.74 -9.85 -15.45
N ASN A 24 -14.04 -9.66 -15.60
CA ASN A 24 -14.82 -10.01 -16.79
C ASN A 24 -15.83 -8.89 -17.16
N LEU A 25 -16.56 -9.09 -18.25
CA LEU A 25 -17.52 -8.10 -18.79
C LEU A 25 -18.96 -8.31 -18.29
N THR A 26 -19.23 -9.38 -17.55
CA THR A 26 -20.60 -9.75 -17.11
C THR A 26 -20.90 -9.31 -15.69
N GLU A 27 -19.94 -9.45 -14.77
CA GLU A 27 -20.09 -9.11 -13.35
C GLU A 27 -19.60 -7.68 -13.08
N ARG A 28 -20.05 -7.08 -11.97
CA ARG A 28 -19.72 -5.70 -11.59
C ARG A 28 -18.59 -5.68 -10.57
N PHE A 29 -17.50 -5.01 -10.92
CA PHE A 29 -16.26 -4.99 -10.15
C PHE A 29 -15.94 -3.61 -9.61
N TYR A 30 -15.69 -3.50 -8.32
CA TYR A 30 -15.20 -2.29 -7.68
C TYR A 30 -13.78 -2.53 -7.19
N LEU A 31 -12.80 -1.90 -7.83
CA LEU A 31 -11.39 -1.96 -7.43
C LEU A 31 -11.04 -0.71 -6.64
N VAL A 32 -10.57 -0.89 -5.42
CA VAL A 32 -10.14 0.18 -4.52
C VAL A 32 -8.65 0.04 -4.25
N THR A 33 -7.92 1.15 -4.34
CA THR A 33 -6.49 1.23 -3.97
C THR A 33 -6.22 2.54 -3.25
N TYR A 34 -5.06 2.68 -2.62
CA TYR A 34 -4.77 3.86 -1.81
C TYR A 34 -4.40 5.10 -2.66
N THR A 35 -3.48 4.97 -3.61
CA THR A 35 -2.87 6.12 -4.31
C THR A 35 -3.52 6.41 -5.66
N ILE A 36 -3.48 7.68 -6.08
CA ILE A 36 -3.93 8.12 -7.42
C ILE A 36 -3.10 7.45 -8.52
N THR A 37 -1.79 7.31 -8.30
CA THR A 37 -0.87 6.64 -9.21
C THR A 37 -1.27 5.18 -9.44
N ASN A 38 -1.50 4.42 -8.36
CA ASN A 38 -1.93 3.02 -8.47
C ASN A 38 -3.27 2.91 -9.18
N ALA A 39 -4.24 3.77 -8.84
CA ALA A 39 -5.55 3.77 -9.50
C ALA A 39 -5.43 4.06 -11.02
N SER A 40 -4.50 4.92 -11.42
CA SER A 40 -4.25 5.23 -12.83
C SER A 40 -3.58 4.05 -13.56
N LEU A 41 -2.60 3.41 -12.93
CA LEU A 41 -1.95 2.21 -13.46
C LEU A 41 -2.94 1.05 -13.62
N ILE A 42 -3.82 0.83 -12.63
CA ILE A 42 -4.90 -0.17 -12.72
C ILE A 42 -5.79 0.10 -13.93
N ARG A 43 -6.25 1.35 -14.12
CA ARG A 43 -7.08 1.70 -15.29
C ARG A 43 -6.36 1.44 -16.60
N LEU A 44 -5.09 1.83 -16.72
CA LEU A 44 -4.30 1.58 -17.93
C LEU A 44 -4.17 0.08 -18.22
N ARG A 45 -3.94 -0.75 -17.19
CA ARG A 45 -3.87 -2.21 -17.35
C ARG A 45 -5.22 -2.83 -17.74
N ILE A 46 -6.33 -2.32 -17.20
CA ILE A 46 -7.69 -2.75 -17.61
C ILE A 46 -7.94 -2.39 -19.07
N ILE A 47 -7.59 -1.17 -19.49
CA ILE A 47 -7.68 -0.74 -20.89
C ILE A 47 -6.80 -1.62 -21.78
N LYS A 48 -5.59 -1.97 -21.34
CA LYS A 48 -4.73 -2.89 -22.08
C LYS A 48 -5.36 -4.29 -22.24
N LYS A 49 -6.09 -4.79 -21.24
CA LYS A 49 -6.77 -6.09 -21.28
C LYS A 49 -7.98 -6.10 -22.20
N PHE A 50 -8.85 -5.09 -22.11
CA PHE A 50 -10.16 -5.08 -22.80
C PHE A 50 -10.21 -4.16 -24.04
N GLY A 51 -9.18 -3.37 -24.29
CA GLY A 51 -9.15 -2.32 -25.33
C GLY A 51 -9.83 -1.00 -24.91
N TYR A 52 -10.60 -1.01 -23.82
CA TYR A 52 -11.30 0.15 -23.25
C TYR A 52 -11.51 -0.05 -21.74
N LEU A 53 -12.09 0.93 -21.05
CA LEU A 53 -12.49 0.79 -19.65
C LEU A 53 -13.99 0.40 -19.59
N PRO A 54 -14.35 -0.85 -19.24
CA PRO A 54 -15.74 -1.29 -19.21
C PRO A 54 -16.56 -0.61 -18.12
N ASN A 55 -17.82 -0.28 -18.42
CA ASN A 55 -18.72 0.43 -17.49
C ASN A 55 -19.05 -0.37 -16.22
N ASN A 56 -18.99 -1.71 -16.28
CA ASN A 56 -19.19 -2.61 -15.15
C ASN A 56 -17.98 -2.66 -14.20
N ILE A 57 -16.82 -2.10 -14.59
CA ILE A 57 -15.58 -2.10 -13.81
C ILE A 57 -15.27 -0.67 -13.35
N LYS A 58 -15.33 -0.43 -12.04
CA LYS A 58 -15.03 0.89 -11.46
C LYS A 58 -13.76 0.81 -10.63
N VAL A 59 -12.87 1.78 -10.84
CA VAL A 59 -11.62 1.93 -10.09
C VAL A 59 -11.71 3.19 -9.24
N PHE A 60 -11.39 3.07 -7.95
CA PHE A 60 -11.42 4.16 -6.98
C PHE A 60 -10.09 4.27 -6.25
N THR A 61 -9.71 5.49 -5.90
CA THR A 61 -8.85 5.68 -4.72
C THR A 61 -9.68 5.51 -3.45
N TYR A 62 -9.08 5.12 -2.34
CA TYR A 62 -9.79 4.86 -1.08
C TYR A 62 -10.65 6.05 -0.63
N PHE A 63 -10.09 7.26 -0.57
CA PHE A 63 -10.85 8.45 -0.20
C PHE A 63 -11.95 8.81 -1.21
N ASN A 64 -11.73 8.54 -2.50
CA ASN A 64 -12.78 8.73 -3.50
C ASN A 64 -13.91 7.71 -3.34
N PHE A 65 -13.61 6.45 -2.97
CA PHE A 65 -14.62 5.46 -2.64
C PHE A 65 -15.46 5.92 -1.45
N LEU A 66 -14.80 6.30 -0.33
CA LEU A 66 -15.50 6.83 0.85
C LEU A 66 -16.40 8.02 0.50
N TYR A 67 -15.89 9.00 -0.22
CA TYR A 67 -16.68 10.19 -0.52
C TYR A 67 -17.77 9.93 -1.57
N SER A 68 -17.41 9.43 -2.75
CA SER A 68 -18.33 9.34 -3.89
C SER A 68 -19.35 8.22 -3.76
N PHE A 69 -18.98 7.09 -3.13
CA PHE A 69 -19.86 5.95 -2.98
C PHE A 69 -20.53 5.91 -1.61
N CYS A 70 -19.78 6.15 -0.52
CA CYS A 70 -20.28 5.95 0.84
C CYS A 70 -20.94 7.19 1.46
N ILE A 71 -20.54 8.40 1.08
CA ILE A 71 -20.99 9.63 1.75
C ILE A 71 -21.94 10.46 0.89
N LYS A 72 -21.48 10.84 -0.31
CA LYS A 72 -22.20 11.78 -1.18
C LYS A 72 -23.63 11.33 -1.48
N PRO A 73 -23.93 10.06 -1.80
CA PRO A 73 -25.30 9.64 -2.11
C PRO A 73 -26.31 9.87 -0.97
N PHE A 74 -25.85 9.85 0.29
CA PHE A 74 -26.73 9.98 1.46
C PHE A 74 -26.74 11.40 2.01
N LEU A 75 -25.60 12.08 1.98
CA LEU A 75 -25.41 13.36 2.67
C LEU A 75 -25.41 14.58 1.75
N PHE A 76 -25.48 14.40 0.42
CA PHE A 76 -25.42 15.51 -0.54
C PHE A 76 -26.47 16.58 -0.27
N TYR A 77 -27.76 16.19 -0.18
CA TYR A 77 -28.84 17.14 0.07
C TYR A 77 -28.85 17.65 1.52
N LYS A 78 -28.49 16.80 2.48
CA LYS A 78 -28.50 17.13 3.91
C LYS A 78 -27.51 18.25 4.26
N TYR A 79 -26.32 18.21 3.67
CA TYR A 79 -25.24 19.15 4.00
C TYR A 79 -24.74 19.99 2.81
N ASN A 80 -25.44 19.93 1.67
CA ASN A 80 -25.05 20.59 0.42
C ASN A 80 -23.59 20.30 0.04
N LEU A 81 -23.23 19.01 0.01
CA LEU A 81 -21.84 18.57 -0.17
C LEU A 81 -21.33 18.92 -1.58
N LYS A 82 -20.29 19.75 -1.64
CA LYS A 82 -19.65 20.19 -2.89
C LYS A 82 -18.44 19.33 -3.27
N GLY A 83 -17.71 18.83 -2.28
CA GLY A 83 -16.51 18.04 -2.52
C GLY A 83 -15.80 17.61 -1.24
N VAL A 84 -14.52 17.30 -1.38
CA VAL A 84 -13.60 16.93 -0.30
C VAL A 84 -12.47 17.96 -0.22
N PHE A 85 -12.15 18.42 0.99
CA PHE A 85 -10.91 19.13 1.27
C PHE A 85 -9.77 18.13 1.46
N LEU A 86 -8.79 18.20 0.55
CA LEU A 86 -7.60 17.35 0.56
C LEU A 86 -6.55 17.79 1.59
N GLU A 87 -6.64 19.03 2.08
CA GLU A 87 -5.87 19.48 3.22
C GLU A 87 -6.45 18.94 4.53
N ASN A 88 -5.60 18.87 5.56
CA ASN A 88 -6.06 18.46 6.88
C ASN A 88 -7.09 19.45 7.42
N SER A 89 -8.09 18.90 8.13
CA SER A 89 -9.07 19.71 8.87
C SER A 89 -8.38 20.78 9.72
N PRO A 90 -8.82 22.05 9.69
CA PRO A 90 -8.21 23.14 10.46
C PRO A 90 -8.15 22.81 11.95
N GLU A 91 -7.07 23.18 12.64
CA GLU A 91 -6.90 22.87 14.07
C GLU A 91 -8.11 23.22 14.97
N PRO A 92 -8.81 24.36 14.80
CA PRO A 92 -9.97 24.70 15.62
C PRO A 92 -11.06 23.62 15.60
N THR A 93 -11.15 22.86 14.52
CA THR A 93 -12.13 21.78 14.39
C THR A 93 -11.84 20.59 15.30
N ASN A 94 -10.63 20.44 15.84
CA ASN A 94 -10.29 19.37 16.79
C ASN A 94 -11.04 19.54 18.12
N TYR A 95 -11.30 20.79 18.53
CA TYR A 95 -11.97 21.12 19.80
C TYR A 95 -13.50 20.99 19.74
N PHE A 96 -14.07 20.78 18.54
CA PHE A 96 -15.50 20.53 18.43
C PHE A 96 -15.87 19.16 19.00
N LYS A 97 -17.02 19.09 19.68
CA LYS A 97 -17.64 17.83 20.13
C LYS A 97 -17.92 16.94 18.91
N ASN A 98 -17.90 15.63 19.11
CA ASN A 98 -18.13 14.66 18.02
C ASN A 98 -19.53 14.78 17.39
N SER A 99 -20.52 15.32 18.11
CA SER A 99 -21.86 15.61 17.60
C SER A 99 -21.94 16.84 16.69
N ASN A 100 -20.88 17.65 16.62
CA ASN A 100 -20.89 18.87 15.82
C ASN A 100 -20.41 18.57 14.39
N ILE A 101 -21.31 18.72 13.41
CA ILE A 101 -21.03 18.47 12.00
C ILE A 101 -19.87 19.32 11.44
N ARG A 102 -19.60 20.50 12.02
CA ARG A 102 -18.46 21.36 11.63
C ARG A 102 -17.11 20.73 11.90
N LYS A 103 -17.09 19.66 12.70
CA LYS A 103 -15.92 18.78 12.85
C LYS A 103 -15.62 18.05 11.54
N TYR A 104 -16.62 17.65 10.77
CA TYR A 104 -16.41 16.79 9.60
C TYR A 104 -16.51 17.55 8.28
N ILE A 105 -17.31 18.63 8.26
CA ILE A 105 -17.64 19.38 7.04
C ILE A 105 -17.36 20.87 7.28
N SER A 106 -16.77 21.53 6.29
CA SER A 106 -16.58 22.98 6.29
C SER A 106 -17.91 23.74 6.17
N LYS A 107 -17.90 25.03 6.54
CA LYS A 107 -19.07 25.91 6.28
C LYS A 107 -19.43 26.03 4.80
N SER A 108 -18.47 25.80 3.91
CA SER A 108 -18.65 25.85 2.46
C SER A 108 -19.19 24.55 1.84
N GLY A 109 -19.44 23.50 2.64
CA GLY A 109 -19.99 22.23 2.19
C GLY A 109 -18.96 21.22 1.71
N TYR A 110 -17.71 21.31 2.16
CA TYR A 110 -16.64 20.37 1.79
C TYR A 110 -16.29 19.47 2.98
N ALA A 111 -16.27 18.16 2.77
CA ALA A 111 -15.90 17.21 3.81
C ALA A 111 -14.38 17.11 3.96
N TYR A 112 -13.85 17.00 5.16
CA TYR A 112 -12.40 16.84 5.37
C TYR A 112 -11.98 15.39 5.10
N HIS A 113 -10.99 15.19 4.21
CA HIS A 113 -10.56 13.85 3.78
C HIS A 113 -10.14 12.95 4.95
N ASN A 114 -9.42 13.50 5.93
CA ASN A 114 -8.92 12.81 7.13
C ASN A 114 -10.02 12.46 8.14
N ARG A 115 -11.28 12.84 7.89
CA ARG A 115 -12.42 12.60 8.79
C ARG A 115 -13.61 11.91 8.12
N LEU A 116 -13.46 11.45 6.88
CA LEU A 116 -14.55 10.78 6.14
C LEU A 116 -15.05 9.52 6.85
N GLY A 117 -14.15 8.67 7.38
CA GLY A 117 -14.54 7.50 8.16
C GLY A 117 -15.37 7.86 9.40
N LYS A 118 -14.93 8.88 10.17
CA LYS A 118 -15.67 9.35 11.34
C LYS A 118 -17.01 10.00 10.99
N LEU A 119 -17.13 10.61 9.80
CA LEU A 119 -18.41 11.14 9.32
C LEU A 119 -19.41 10.00 9.03
N ILE A 120 -18.94 8.89 8.44
CA ILE A 120 -19.77 7.70 8.21
C ILE A 120 -20.28 7.13 9.53
N GLU A 121 -19.39 7.01 10.53
CA GLU A 121 -19.76 6.57 11.89
C GLU A 121 -20.77 7.53 12.55
N HIS A 122 -20.53 8.84 12.47
CA HIS A 122 -21.41 9.87 13.04
C HIS A 122 -22.83 9.82 12.48
N GLU A 123 -22.96 9.61 11.17
CA GLU A 123 -24.25 9.55 10.47
C GLU A 123 -24.85 8.15 10.45
N ASN A 124 -24.20 7.16 11.06
CA ASN A 124 -24.63 5.77 11.13
C ASN A 124 -24.95 5.14 9.75
N LEU A 125 -24.15 5.45 8.73
CA LEU A 125 -24.46 5.09 7.33
C LEU A 125 -24.05 3.66 6.95
N ILE A 126 -23.45 2.89 7.85
CA ILE A 126 -22.77 1.64 7.48
C ILE A 126 -23.70 0.60 6.86
N GLU A 127 -24.91 0.43 7.40
CA GLU A 127 -25.90 -0.53 6.87
C GLU A 127 -26.46 -0.08 5.51
N ASP A 128 -26.73 1.21 5.34
CA ASP A 128 -27.18 1.77 4.05
C ASP A 128 -26.10 1.62 2.96
N ILE A 129 -24.83 1.78 3.34
CA ILE A 129 -23.69 1.57 2.45
C ILE A 129 -23.57 0.10 2.05
N LYS A 130 -23.76 -0.85 2.97
CA LYS A 130 -23.75 -2.30 2.68
C LYS A 130 -24.84 -2.66 1.67
N LEU A 131 -26.09 -2.25 1.92
CA LEU A 131 -27.22 -2.48 1.00
C LEU A 131 -26.97 -1.87 -0.37
N ARG A 132 -26.38 -0.68 -0.40
CA ARG A 132 -25.97 -0.04 -1.65
C ARG A 132 -24.86 -0.82 -2.35
N LEU A 133 -23.86 -1.32 -1.63
CA LEU A 133 -22.78 -2.12 -2.22
C LEU A 133 -23.33 -3.37 -2.89
N GLU A 134 -24.17 -4.14 -2.19
CA GLU A 134 -24.85 -5.34 -2.70
C GLU A 134 -25.67 -5.05 -3.97
N LYS A 135 -26.32 -3.89 -4.02
CA LYS A 135 -27.12 -3.49 -5.18
C LYS A 135 -26.28 -3.18 -6.42
N PHE A 136 -25.03 -2.72 -6.29
CA PHE A 136 -24.24 -2.17 -7.41
C PHE A 136 -22.94 -2.90 -7.71
N CYS A 137 -22.52 -3.83 -6.87
CA CYS A 137 -21.23 -4.48 -6.93
C CYS A 137 -21.38 -5.98 -6.63
N ASP A 138 -20.81 -6.82 -7.49
CA ASP A 138 -20.76 -8.27 -7.29
C ASP A 138 -19.41 -8.67 -6.66
N HIS A 139 -18.33 -7.94 -7.01
CA HIS A 139 -16.96 -8.19 -6.55
C HIS A 139 -16.28 -6.89 -6.11
N PHE A 140 -15.93 -6.82 -4.83
CA PHE A 140 -15.16 -5.73 -4.25
C PHE A 140 -13.71 -6.14 -4.04
N TYR A 141 -12.81 -5.56 -4.81
CA TYR A 141 -11.38 -5.85 -4.76
C TYR A 141 -10.64 -4.68 -4.11
N TYR A 142 -9.77 -4.98 -3.14
CA TYR A 142 -8.95 -3.99 -2.47
C TYR A 142 -7.48 -4.32 -2.66
N ASP A 143 -6.76 -3.44 -3.36
CA ASP A 143 -5.32 -3.53 -3.59
C ASP A 143 -4.55 -2.72 -2.53
N GLU A 144 -3.36 -3.20 -2.14
CA GLU A 144 -2.51 -2.62 -1.10
C GLU A 144 -3.20 -2.55 0.29
N VAL A 145 -3.86 -3.64 0.69
CA VAL A 145 -4.65 -3.69 1.94
C VAL A 145 -3.82 -3.46 3.22
N GLN A 146 -2.50 -3.65 3.18
CA GLN A 146 -1.61 -3.33 4.30
C GLN A 146 -1.53 -1.82 4.60
N ASP A 147 -1.88 -0.97 3.64
CA ASP A 147 -1.90 0.48 3.86
C ASP A 147 -3.14 0.92 4.66
N LEU A 148 -4.15 0.05 4.86
CA LEU A 148 -5.27 0.30 5.77
C LEU A 148 -4.81 0.38 7.22
N GLY A 149 -5.23 1.43 7.92
CA GLY A 149 -5.00 1.58 9.36
C GLY A 149 -6.15 2.24 10.09
N GLY A 150 -6.02 2.33 11.41
CA GLY A 150 -6.96 3.09 12.24
C GLY A 150 -8.42 2.67 12.06
N HIS A 151 -9.29 3.67 11.93
CA HIS A 151 -10.73 3.48 11.72
C HIS A 151 -11.06 2.95 10.32
N ASP A 152 -10.21 3.20 9.33
CA ASP A 152 -10.43 2.74 7.95
C ASP A 152 -10.43 1.23 7.85
N PHE A 153 -9.52 0.57 8.58
CA PHE A 153 -9.52 -0.89 8.69
C PHE A 153 -10.85 -1.41 9.25
N ASN A 154 -11.33 -0.84 10.36
CA ASN A 154 -12.59 -1.25 10.98
C ASN A 154 -13.78 -1.03 10.03
N PHE A 155 -13.81 0.10 9.32
CA PHE A 155 -14.84 0.39 8.33
C PHE A 155 -14.86 -0.65 7.20
N ILE A 156 -13.70 -0.99 6.63
CA ILE A 156 -13.61 -1.99 5.55
C ILE A 156 -13.98 -3.38 6.05
N MET A 157 -13.56 -3.77 7.26
CA MET A 157 -13.96 -5.04 7.87
C MET A 157 -15.48 -5.08 8.13
N GLU A 158 -16.07 -3.98 8.60
CA GLU A 158 -17.52 -3.92 8.79
C GLU A 158 -18.26 -3.98 7.44
N LEU A 159 -17.78 -3.25 6.43
CA LEU A 159 -18.31 -3.30 5.06
C LEU A 159 -18.22 -4.71 4.48
N SER A 160 -17.18 -5.47 4.81
CA SER A 160 -16.97 -6.85 4.36
C SER A 160 -18.06 -7.81 4.83
N LYS A 161 -18.88 -7.44 5.83
CA LYS A 161 -20.03 -8.26 6.26
C LYS A 161 -21.19 -8.27 5.27
N SER A 162 -21.19 -7.39 4.26
CA SER A 162 -22.18 -7.41 3.18
C SER A 162 -22.14 -8.71 2.34
N ASN A 163 -23.21 -8.93 1.59
CA ASN A 163 -23.41 -10.05 0.67
C ASN A 163 -22.73 -9.81 -0.70
N VAL A 164 -21.45 -9.43 -0.69
CA VAL A 164 -20.62 -9.12 -1.87
C VAL A 164 -19.32 -9.90 -1.78
N ASN A 165 -18.78 -10.38 -2.91
CA ASN A 165 -17.50 -11.09 -2.89
C ASN A 165 -16.37 -10.10 -2.58
N PHE A 166 -15.48 -10.44 -1.64
CA PHE A 166 -14.35 -9.59 -1.27
C PHE A 166 -13.04 -10.28 -1.61
N LEU A 167 -12.15 -9.54 -2.27
CA LEU A 167 -10.77 -9.96 -2.48
C LEU A 167 -9.82 -8.84 -2.02
N PHE A 168 -9.15 -9.09 -0.91
CA PHE A 168 -8.11 -8.21 -0.38
C PHE A 168 -6.76 -8.73 -0.84
N VAL A 169 -5.91 -7.85 -1.38
CA VAL A 169 -4.55 -8.20 -1.79
C VAL A 169 -3.58 -7.19 -1.19
N GLY A 170 -2.49 -7.68 -0.60
CA GLY A 170 -1.47 -6.81 -0.02
C GLY A 170 -0.20 -7.55 0.36
N ASP A 171 0.80 -6.79 0.79
CA ASP A 171 2.06 -7.32 1.32
C ASP A 171 2.31 -6.70 2.70
N PHE A 172 2.16 -7.50 3.75
CA PHE A 172 2.28 -7.07 5.15
C PHE A 172 3.60 -6.33 5.43
N TYR A 173 4.71 -6.79 4.84
CA TYR A 173 6.02 -6.22 5.09
C TYR A 173 6.30 -4.98 4.22
N GLN A 174 5.46 -4.67 3.21
CA GLN A 174 5.54 -3.42 2.43
C GLN A 174 4.72 -2.27 3.01
N GLN A 175 4.33 -2.32 4.28
CA GLN A 175 3.66 -1.19 4.90
C GLN A 175 4.63 0.00 5.07
N THR A 176 4.47 1.01 4.22
CA THR A 176 5.22 2.27 4.27
C THR A 176 4.32 3.49 4.51
N TYR A 177 3.03 3.37 4.18
CA TYR A 177 1.99 4.37 4.38
C TYR A 177 0.86 3.82 5.26
N VAL A 178 0.04 4.71 5.83
CA VAL A 178 -1.15 4.35 6.61
C VAL A 178 -2.27 5.31 6.23
N THR A 179 -3.47 4.79 5.96
CA THR A 179 -4.64 5.59 5.53
C THR A 179 -5.14 6.54 6.60
N SER A 180 -5.03 6.17 7.88
CA SER A 180 -5.31 7.04 9.01
C SER A 180 -4.39 6.75 10.20
N PHE A 181 -3.94 7.82 10.85
CA PHE A 181 -3.04 7.76 12.00
C PHE A 181 -3.79 8.19 13.27
N ASP A 182 -4.67 7.33 13.78
CA ASP A 182 -5.24 7.50 15.12
C ASP A 182 -4.49 6.59 16.09
N ARG A 183 -3.59 7.16 16.90
CA ARG A 183 -2.67 6.38 17.77
C ARG A 183 -3.39 5.45 18.74
N ASN A 184 -4.66 5.74 19.03
CA ASN A 184 -5.47 4.98 19.98
C ASN A 184 -6.22 3.81 19.33
N VAL A 185 -6.41 3.80 18.00
CA VAL A 185 -7.19 2.76 17.30
C VAL A 185 -6.29 2.02 16.32
N ASN A 186 -6.18 0.70 16.48
CA ASN A 186 -5.40 -0.17 15.59
C ASN A 186 -3.91 0.25 15.43
N GLY A 187 -3.35 0.99 16.40
CA GLY A 187 -1.94 1.42 16.36
C GLY A 187 -0.92 0.27 16.45
N THR A 188 -1.38 -0.93 16.78
CA THR A 188 -0.59 -2.17 16.83
C THR A 188 -0.94 -3.15 15.71
N LEU A 189 -1.87 -2.81 14.81
CA LEU A 189 -2.41 -3.72 13.79
C LEU A 189 -1.33 -4.39 12.95
N HIS A 190 -0.25 -3.66 12.66
CA HIS A 190 0.83 -4.11 11.78
C HIS A 190 2.12 -4.43 12.52
N LYS A 191 2.04 -4.66 13.84
CA LYS A 191 3.21 -5.05 14.65
C LYS A 191 3.46 -6.55 14.64
N ASP A 192 2.41 -7.32 14.43
CA ASP A 192 2.36 -8.75 14.69
C ASP A 192 1.60 -9.41 13.53
N TYR A 193 2.29 -10.29 12.82
CA TYR A 193 1.81 -10.90 11.59
C TYR A 193 0.60 -11.82 11.87
N ASP A 194 0.69 -12.67 12.89
CA ASP A 194 -0.36 -13.63 13.23
C ASP A 194 -1.61 -12.91 13.75
N LYS A 195 -1.43 -11.85 14.55
CA LYS A 195 -2.58 -11.02 14.96
C LYS A 195 -3.20 -10.31 13.77
N TYR A 196 -2.42 -9.86 12.80
CA TYR A 196 -2.95 -9.24 11.59
C TYR A 196 -3.83 -10.23 10.81
N LEU A 197 -3.36 -11.47 10.61
CA LEU A 197 -4.12 -12.54 9.99
C LEU A 197 -5.44 -12.82 10.72
N LYS A 198 -5.35 -13.03 12.04
CA LYS A 198 -6.51 -13.31 12.89
C LYS A 198 -7.60 -12.26 12.76
N ARG A 199 -7.24 -10.99 12.58
CA ARG A 199 -8.21 -9.89 12.40
C ARG A 199 -9.07 -10.04 11.14
N TYR A 200 -8.59 -10.72 10.10
CA TYR A 200 -9.41 -11.04 8.91
C TYR A 200 -10.24 -12.30 9.15
N GLU A 201 -9.67 -13.31 9.80
CA GLU A 201 -10.38 -14.55 10.15
C GLU A 201 -11.59 -14.28 11.06
N ASP A 202 -11.47 -13.35 12.01
CA ASP A 202 -12.56 -12.89 12.88
C ASP A 202 -13.78 -12.35 12.10
N PHE A 203 -13.59 -11.99 10.82
CA PHE A 203 -14.64 -11.52 9.91
C PHE A 203 -15.00 -12.56 8.83
N ASN A 204 -14.65 -13.83 9.03
CA ASN A 204 -14.86 -14.95 8.10
C ASN A 204 -14.21 -14.74 6.73
N ILE A 205 -13.04 -14.10 6.70
CA ILE A 205 -12.24 -13.91 5.48
C ILE A 205 -11.17 -15.00 5.45
N SER A 206 -11.17 -15.81 4.40
CA SER A 206 -10.16 -16.86 4.20
C SER A 206 -8.79 -16.26 3.88
N ILE A 207 -7.71 -16.89 4.33
CA ILE A 207 -6.35 -16.42 4.10
C ILE A 207 -5.67 -17.32 3.07
N ASP A 208 -5.01 -16.68 2.11
CA ASP A 208 -4.20 -17.30 1.08
C ASP A 208 -2.79 -16.71 1.15
N LEU A 209 -1.84 -17.54 1.55
CA LEU A 209 -0.42 -17.18 1.67
C LEU A 209 0.41 -17.74 0.50
N GLU A 210 -0.18 -18.54 -0.37
CA GLU A 210 0.55 -19.35 -1.35
C GLU A 210 0.48 -18.73 -2.75
N THR A 211 -0.69 -18.23 -3.16
CA THR A 211 -0.97 -17.80 -4.55
C THR A 211 0.01 -16.76 -5.06
N LEU A 212 0.47 -15.85 -4.20
CA LEU A 212 1.37 -14.75 -4.56
C LEU A 212 2.66 -14.74 -3.72
N SER A 213 3.17 -15.93 -3.38
CA SER A 213 4.38 -16.14 -2.58
C SER A 213 5.71 -15.93 -3.34
N ASN A 214 5.66 -15.84 -4.68
CA ASN A 214 6.82 -15.74 -5.55
C ASN A 214 6.87 -14.41 -6.32
N SER A 215 8.06 -13.84 -6.49
CA SER A 215 8.29 -12.59 -7.22
C SER A 215 8.61 -12.84 -8.70
N TRP A 216 7.93 -12.12 -9.60
CA TRP A 216 8.32 -12.00 -11.02
C TRP A 216 9.41 -10.94 -11.23
N ARG A 217 9.65 -10.08 -10.23
CA ARG A 217 10.62 -8.98 -10.32
C ARG A 217 11.99 -9.38 -9.83
N CYS A 218 12.10 -9.98 -8.66
CA CYS A 218 13.39 -10.22 -8.00
C CYS A 218 13.97 -11.59 -8.39
N SER A 219 15.29 -11.66 -8.55
CA SER A 219 16.02 -12.91 -8.79
C SER A 219 16.04 -13.81 -7.54
N PRO A 220 16.38 -15.10 -7.67
CA PRO A 220 16.61 -15.98 -6.52
C PRO A 220 17.62 -15.41 -5.51
N THR A 221 18.71 -14.78 -5.98
CA THR A 221 19.72 -14.18 -5.10
C THR A 221 19.10 -13.14 -4.16
N ILE A 222 18.31 -12.23 -4.70
CA ILE A 222 17.68 -11.15 -3.92
C ILE A 222 16.63 -11.72 -2.98
N CYS A 223 15.82 -12.67 -3.45
CA CYS A 223 14.76 -13.29 -2.65
C CYS A 223 15.34 -14.09 -1.46
N ASN A 224 16.39 -14.88 -1.69
CA ASN A 224 17.07 -15.63 -0.64
C ASN A 224 17.70 -14.67 0.37
N TYR A 225 18.38 -13.63 -0.10
CA TYR A 225 18.98 -12.63 0.77
C TYR A 225 17.96 -11.95 1.68
N ILE A 226 16.78 -11.57 1.14
CA ILE A 226 15.68 -11.00 1.95
C ILE A 226 15.19 -12.02 2.98
N SER A 227 15.00 -13.28 2.58
CA SER A 227 14.50 -14.34 3.47
C SER A 227 15.45 -14.60 4.62
N GLU A 228 16.76 -14.71 4.35
CA GLU A 228 17.80 -15.00 5.34
C GLU A 228 18.09 -13.80 6.24
N ASN A 229 18.22 -12.60 5.69
CA ASN A 229 18.69 -11.43 6.44
C ASN A 229 17.56 -10.61 7.09
N LEU A 230 16.37 -10.61 6.48
CA LEU A 230 15.20 -9.90 7.01
C LEU A 230 14.16 -10.85 7.60
N GLY A 231 14.29 -12.18 7.47
CA GLY A 231 13.27 -13.10 7.97
C GLY A 231 11.90 -12.91 7.31
N ILE A 232 11.88 -12.44 6.06
CA ILE A 232 10.67 -12.23 5.27
C ILE A 232 10.68 -13.26 4.15
N LEU A 233 9.80 -14.26 4.22
CA LEU A 233 9.74 -15.30 3.22
C LEU A 233 9.29 -14.74 1.87
N ILE A 234 10.15 -14.87 0.86
CA ILE A 234 9.89 -14.46 -0.52
C ILE A 234 10.56 -15.42 -1.49
N GLY A 235 9.80 -15.96 -2.42
CA GLY A 235 10.32 -16.79 -3.51
C GLY A 235 10.51 -16.00 -4.81
N SER A 236 11.07 -16.65 -5.83
CA SER A 236 11.28 -16.06 -7.15
C SER A 236 10.72 -16.97 -8.24
N HIS A 237 10.04 -16.38 -9.23
CA HIS A 237 9.70 -17.05 -10.49
C HIS A 237 10.85 -17.03 -11.51
N ARG A 238 11.92 -16.29 -11.21
CA ARG A 238 13.09 -16.18 -12.08
C ARG A 238 14.12 -17.26 -11.74
N THR A 239 15.01 -17.51 -12.68
CA THR A 239 16.11 -18.49 -12.53
C THR A 239 17.48 -17.87 -12.77
N ASP A 240 17.54 -16.62 -13.21
CA ASP A 240 18.79 -15.95 -13.54
C ASP A 240 19.47 -15.41 -12.28
N PRO A 241 20.80 -15.57 -12.15
CA PRO A 241 21.55 -15.06 -11.01
C PRO A 241 21.78 -13.56 -11.16
N THR A 242 21.69 -12.85 -10.04
CA THR A 242 22.15 -11.47 -9.91
C THR A 242 23.09 -11.36 -8.72
N GLU A 243 23.77 -10.23 -8.59
CA GLU A 243 24.75 -10.01 -7.52
C GLU A 243 24.27 -8.98 -6.49
N ILE A 244 24.68 -9.22 -5.23
CA ILE A 244 24.59 -8.24 -4.14
C ILE A 244 26.02 -7.83 -3.80
N ILE A 245 26.39 -6.59 -4.09
CA ILE A 245 27.77 -6.13 -4.06
C ILE A 245 27.92 -5.01 -3.04
N LEU A 246 28.72 -5.25 -1.99
CA LEU A 246 29.13 -4.20 -1.08
C LEU A 246 30.20 -3.32 -1.74
N ILE A 247 29.99 -2.01 -1.75
CA ILE A 247 30.93 -1.03 -2.30
C ILE A 247 31.60 -0.28 -1.15
N GLU A 248 32.90 -0.52 -0.98
CA GLU A 248 33.74 0.15 0.01
C GLU A 248 34.72 1.16 -0.63
N ASP A 249 34.97 1.01 -1.94
CA ASP A 249 35.83 1.88 -2.74
C ASP A 249 35.10 3.17 -3.17
N LYS A 250 35.68 4.34 -2.85
CA LYS A 250 35.13 5.65 -3.20
C LYS A 250 35.12 5.95 -4.70
N GLU A 251 36.10 5.46 -5.47
CA GLU A 251 36.15 5.66 -6.91
C GLU A 251 35.05 4.87 -7.60
N LYS A 252 34.90 3.59 -7.23
CA LYS A 252 33.80 2.75 -7.72
C LYS A 252 32.43 3.33 -7.33
N LEU A 253 32.29 3.81 -6.09
CA LEU A 253 31.08 4.48 -5.64
C LEU A 253 30.74 5.72 -6.47
N SER A 254 31.74 6.56 -6.79
CA SER A 254 31.56 7.75 -7.64
C SER A 254 31.00 7.41 -9.02
N SER A 255 31.48 6.32 -9.64
CA SER A 255 30.95 5.84 -10.93
C SER A 255 29.48 5.42 -10.83
N ILE A 256 29.12 4.66 -9.79
CA ILE A 256 27.73 4.22 -9.54
C ILE A 256 26.83 5.42 -9.27
N ILE A 257 27.30 6.41 -8.50
CA ILE A 257 26.50 7.61 -8.17
C ILE A 257 26.14 8.41 -9.42
N LYS A 258 27.09 8.57 -10.34
CA LYS A 258 26.90 9.34 -11.58
C LYS A 258 26.03 8.61 -12.61
N ASP A 259 25.95 7.28 -12.55
CA ASP A 259 25.16 6.50 -13.50
C ASP A 259 23.65 6.56 -13.21
N ASN A 260 22.90 7.29 -14.02
CA ASN A 260 21.45 7.46 -13.85
C ASN A 260 20.61 6.22 -14.19
N SER A 261 21.21 5.16 -14.77
CA SER A 261 20.54 3.88 -14.99
C SER A 261 20.37 3.10 -13.67
N ILE A 262 21.26 3.31 -12.71
CA ILE A 262 21.21 2.74 -11.36
C ILE A 262 20.48 3.72 -10.45
N ILE A 263 19.32 3.32 -9.92
CA ILE A 263 18.59 4.16 -8.97
C ILE A 263 19.23 4.12 -7.58
N LYS A 264 19.37 5.28 -6.94
CA LYS A 264 19.91 5.38 -5.58
C LYS A 264 18.75 5.42 -4.60
N LEU A 265 18.73 4.46 -3.69
CA LEU A 265 17.68 4.30 -2.69
C LEU A 265 18.26 4.70 -1.33
N VAL A 266 17.76 5.79 -0.77
CA VAL A 266 18.18 6.33 0.54
C VAL A 266 17.07 6.16 1.59
N TYR A 267 17.42 6.09 2.88
CA TYR A 267 16.42 5.93 3.94
C TYR A 267 15.38 7.08 3.99
N ASN A 268 15.85 8.33 3.84
CA ASN A 268 15.05 9.54 3.77
C ASN A 268 15.82 10.69 3.09
N ASN A 269 15.13 11.82 2.87
CA ASN A 269 15.71 13.05 2.34
C ASN A 269 16.39 12.91 0.97
N ALA A 270 15.86 12.06 0.09
CA ALA A 270 16.34 11.93 -1.30
C ALA A 270 16.45 13.28 -2.02
N ASN A 271 15.49 14.19 -1.80
CA ASN A 271 15.48 15.53 -2.40
C ASN A 271 16.65 16.44 -1.98
N LYS A 272 17.41 16.06 -0.94
CA LYS A 272 18.60 16.80 -0.49
C LYS A 272 19.91 16.24 -1.07
N ARG A 273 19.83 15.24 -1.97
CA ARG A 273 20.99 14.64 -2.60
C ARG A 273 21.25 15.33 -3.94
N ASP A 274 22.52 15.49 -4.27
CA ASP A 274 22.97 16.09 -5.54
C ASP A 274 22.92 15.10 -6.72
N PHE A 275 22.27 13.94 -6.53
CA PHE A 275 22.16 12.87 -7.51
C PHE A 275 20.75 12.27 -7.52
N ARG A 276 20.40 11.58 -8.61
CA ARG A 276 19.09 10.94 -8.77
C ARG A 276 18.87 9.87 -7.70
N ALA A 277 18.04 10.19 -6.71
CA ALA A 277 17.73 9.32 -5.58
C ALA A 277 16.24 9.28 -5.27
N LYS A 278 15.80 8.21 -4.59
CA LYS A 278 14.47 8.09 -3.99
C LYS A 278 14.54 7.56 -2.58
N ASN A 279 13.53 7.91 -1.77
CA ASN A 279 13.39 7.34 -0.44
C ASN A 279 12.96 5.87 -0.54
N TRP A 280 13.47 5.01 0.33
CA TRP A 280 13.12 3.58 0.39
C TRP A 280 11.62 3.31 0.43
N GLY A 281 10.85 4.17 1.11
CA GLY A 281 9.40 4.01 1.20
C GLY A 281 8.62 4.51 -0.03
N GLU A 282 9.19 5.47 -0.78
CA GLU A 282 8.52 6.15 -1.89
C GLU A 282 8.64 5.39 -3.21
N CYS A 283 9.65 4.54 -3.37
CA CYS A 283 9.79 3.70 -4.57
C CYS A 283 8.79 2.51 -4.60
N LYS A 284 7.94 2.35 -3.57
CA LYS A 284 6.90 1.33 -3.53
C LYS A 284 5.97 1.48 -4.75
N GLY A 285 5.71 0.37 -5.44
CA GLY A 285 4.82 0.33 -6.62
C GLY A 285 5.50 0.70 -7.94
N GLU A 286 6.79 1.09 -7.91
CA GLU A 286 7.56 1.37 -9.12
C GLU A 286 8.28 0.11 -9.62
N ASP A 287 8.31 -0.06 -10.94
CA ASP A 287 8.71 -1.29 -11.63
C ASP A 287 9.79 -1.07 -12.71
N ASP A 288 10.32 0.14 -12.85
CA ASP A 288 11.19 0.60 -13.95
C ASP A 288 12.70 0.44 -13.67
N TYR A 289 13.08 -0.03 -12.49
CA TYR A 289 14.48 -0.18 -12.11
C TYR A 289 15.08 -1.50 -12.56
N ILE A 290 16.24 -1.42 -13.23
CA ILE A 290 17.08 -2.57 -13.52
C ILE A 290 17.95 -2.80 -12.31
N ASP A 291 19.00 -1.99 -12.13
CA ASP A 291 19.92 -2.08 -11.00
C ASP A 291 19.58 -1.04 -9.92
N THR A 292 19.87 -1.38 -8.67
CA THR A 292 19.64 -0.49 -7.52
C THR A 292 20.91 -0.32 -6.70
N CYS A 293 21.05 0.86 -6.09
CA CYS A 293 22.09 1.16 -5.11
C CYS A 293 21.41 1.57 -3.79
N ILE A 294 21.47 0.70 -2.78
CA ILE A 294 20.89 0.92 -1.47
C ILE A 294 21.95 1.56 -0.56
N ILE A 295 21.70 2.82 -0.20
CA ILE A 295 22.54 3.61 0.68
C ILE A 295 21.98 3.46 2.10
N MET A 296 22.68 2.68 2.92
CA MET A 296 22.30 2.38 4.29
C MET A 296 22.74 3.47 5.26
N ASN A 297 21.84 3.91 6.14
CA ASN A 297 22.19 4.78 7.25
C ASN A 297 23.10 4.05 8.26
N ALA A 298 23.77 4.81 9.13
CA ALA A 298 24.74 4.27 10.08
C ALA A 298 24.19 3.13 10.96
N THR A 299 22.93 3.22 11.39
CA THR A 299 22.29 2.17 12.22
C THR A 299 22.07 0.88 11.43
N THR A 300 21.55 1.00 10.20
CA THR A 300 21.28 -0.15 9.33
C THR A 300 22.58 -0.80 8.90
N PHE A 301 23.60 -0.01 8.53
CA PHE A 301 24.90 -0.53 8.13
C PHE A 301 25.63 -1.26 9.28
N LYS A 302 25.49 -0.77 10.52
CA LYS A 302 26.04 -1.45 11.71
C LYS A 302 25.41 -2.82 11.93
N LEU A 303 24.11 -2.97 11.68
CA LEU A 303 23.41 -4.25 11.79
C LEU A 303 23.70 -5.16 10.60
N TYR A 304 23.83 -4.60 9.39
CA TYR A 304 24.30 -5.32 8.22
C TYR A 304 25.66 -5.98 8.46
N LYS A 305 26.64 -5.25 8.98
CA LYS A 305 27.98 -5.81 9.30
C LYS A 305 27.99 -6.86 10.42
N LYS A 306 26.87 -7.03 11.14
CA LYS A 306 26.69 -8.05 12.20
C LYS A 306 25.79 -9.20 11.76
N ASP A 307 25.35 -9.22 10.50
CA ASP A 307 24.34 -10.15 9.98
C ASP A 307 23.05 -10.16 10.82
N ASP A 308 22.68 -8.99 11.35
CA ASP A 308 21.59 -8.82 12.32
C ASP A 308 20.50 -7.85 11.82
N LEU A 309 20.28 -7.82 10.51
CA LEU A 309 19.28 -6.94 9.88
C LEU A 309 17.84 -7.29 10.31
N ASN A 310 17.59 -8.52 10.75
CA ASN A 310 16.28 -8.96 11.21
C ASN A 310 15.81 -8.18 12.46
N ASN A 311 16.75 -7.71 13.29
CA ASN A 311 16.48 -6.94 14.52
C ASN A 311 16.25 -5.43 14.28
N LEU A 312 16.17 -5.00 13.02
CA LEU A 312 15.75 -3.64 12.70
C LEU A 312 14.34 -3.36 13.22
N ALA A 313 14.12 -2.13 13.70
CA ALA A 313 12.78 -1.66 14.01
C ALA A 313 11.86 -1.83 12.79
N ASN A 314 10.63 -2.34 12.99
CA ASN A 314 9.70 -2.73 11.91
C ASN A 314 9.59 -1.71 10.77
N ARG A 315 9.50 -0.42 11.10
CA ARG A 315 9.40 0.64 10.08
C ARG A 315 10.64 0.72 9.18
N THR A 316 11.83 0.59 9.73
CA THR A 316 13.09 0.59 8.96
C THR A 316 13.24 -0.69 8.18
N LYS A 317 12.91 -1.83 8.79
CA LYS A 317 12.91 -3.15 8.17
C LYS A 317 12.00 -3.21 6.94
N ASN A 318 10.75 -2.76 7.07
CA ASN A 318 9.77 -2.72 5.97
C ASN A 318 10.24 -1.83 4.82
N LYS A 319 10.79 -0.65 5.13
CA LYS A 319 11.38 0.24 4.11
C LYS A 319 12.56 -0.43 3.40
N LEU A 320 13.44 -1.08 4.15
CA LEU A 320 14.60 -1.76 3.59
C LEU A 320 14.17 -2.94 2.69
N TYR A 321 13.15 -3.69 3.09
CA TYR A 321 12.53 -4.73 2.26
C TYR A 321 11.95 -4.14 0.94
N VAL A 322 11.26 -3.00 1.01
CA VAL A 322 10.81 -2.30 -0.20
C VAL A 322 12.00 -1.95 -1.10
N ALA A 323 13.11 -1.46 -0.55
CA ALA A 323 14.30 -1.10 -1.30
C ALA A 323 14.98 -2.31 -1.98
N PHE A 324 15.20 -3.41 -1.24
CA PHE A 324 15.76 -4.64 -1.81
C PHE A 324 14.88 -5.22 -2.92
N SER A 325 13.56 -5.18 -2.72
CA SER A 325 12.61 -5.75 -3.68
C SER A 325 12.35 -4.88 -4.92
N ARG A 326 13.09 -3.78 -5.12
CA ARG A 326 13.00 -2.93 -6.32
C ARG A 326 13.87 -3.41 -7.47
N THR A 327 14.99 -4.10 -7.19
CA THR A 327 15.94 -4.46 -8.25
C THR A 327 15.43 -5.62 -9.11
N ARG A 328 15.70 -5.52 -10.41
CA ARG A 328 15.63 -6.64 -11.36
C ARG A 328 17.02 -7.19 -11.66
N GLY A 329 18.06 -6.38 -11.58
CA GLY A 329 19.44 -6.80 -11.81
C GLY A 329 20.21 -6.88 -10.50
N ASN A 330 21.36 -6.24 -10.49
CA ASN A 330 22.27 -6.20 -9.37
C ASN A 330 21.81 -5.22 -8.28
N CYS A 331 22.21 -5.50 -7.05
CA CYS A 331 21.97 -4.65 -5.89
C CYS A 331 23.31 -4.23 -5.29
N TYR A 332 23.62 -2.93 -5.38
CA TYR A 332 24.79 -2.35 -4.74
C TYR A 332 24.43 -1.90 -3.32
N LEU A 333 25.28 -2.23 -2.35
CA LEU A 333 25.15 -1.85 -0.95
C LEU A 333 26.24 -0.84 -0.58
N VAL A 334 25.85 0.25 0.09
CA VAL A 334 26.76 1.36 0.41
C VAL A 334 26.52 1.85 1.84
N ASP A 335 27.60 2.09 2.60
CA ASP A 335 27.53 2.89 3.83
C ASP A 335 27.39 4.37 3.46
N GLU A 336 26.34 5.03 3.94
CA GLU A 336 26.14 6.47 3.79
C GLU A 336 27.37 7.31 4.19
N LYS A 337 28.21 6.82 5.12
CA LYS A 337 29.46 7.52 5.49
C LYS A 337 30.45 7.66 4.34
N LEU A 338 30.44 6.78 3.35
CA LEU A 338 31.35 6.86 2.20
C LEU A 338 31.00 8.02 1.24
N LEU A 339 29.79 8.57 1.37
CA LEU A 339 29.34 9.75 0.62
C LEU A 339 29.83 11.08 1.21
N LYS A 340 30.51 11.03 2.36
CA LYS A 340 31.07 12.20 3.04
C LYS A 340 32.55 12.42 2.73
#